data_AF-A0A060CNJ6-F1
#
_entry.id   AF-A0A060CNJ6-F1
#
_cell.length_a   1.000
_cell.length_b   1.000
_cell.length_c   1.000
_cell.angle_alpha   90.00
_cell.angle_beta   90.00
_cell.angle_gamma   90.00
#
_symmetry.space_group_name_H-M   'P 1'
#
loop_
_entity.id
_entity.type
_entity.pdbx_description
1 polymer ?
#
loop_
_entity_poly.entity_id
_entity_poly.type
_entity_poly.pdbx_seq_one_letter_code
_entity_poly.pdbx_strand_id
1 'polypeptide(L)'
;MVIPSPTDLCVVTNLGSSTGHPLLQDYEYYWRVEPDIKLYCDIDYDIFQFMKDNNKKYGFTISLHEYQATIETLWSTTKQFMEKYPQHIHKNNMLDFIS
;
A
#
# COMPACT_ATOMS: atom_id res chain seq x y z
N MET A 1 10.50 13.76 2.85
CA MET A 1 9.53 12.99 2.05
C MET A 1 9.53 13.58 0.66
N VAL A 2 10.19 12.93 -0.29
CA VAL A 2 10.22 13.39 -1.68
C VAL A 2 9.01 12.75 -2.35
N ILE A 3 8.09 13.58 -2.84
CA ILE A 3 7.00 13.11 -3.71
C ILE A 3 7.68 12.81 -5.05
N PRO A 4 7.75 11.54 -5.49
CA PRO A 4 8.38 11.24 -6.76
C PRO A 4 7.57 11.87 -7.90
N SER A 5 8.30 12.33 -8.92
CA SER A 5 7.75 12.83 -10.17
C SER A 5 6.94 11.71 -10.86
N PRO A 6 5.92 12.04 -11.70
CA PRO A 6 5.21 11.06 -12.52
C PRO A 6 6.11 10.16 -13.40
N THR A 7 7.39 10.50 -13.53
CA THR A 7 8.43 9.73 -14.22
C THR A 7 8.99 8.57 -13.42
N ASP A 8 8.70 8.42 -12.12
CA ASP A 8 9.38 7.42 -11.27
C ASP A 8 8.40 6.32 -10.80
N LEU A 9 7.41 6.00 -11.62
CA LEU A 9 6.35 5.07 -11.26
C LEU A 9 6.83 3.60 -11.33
N CYS A 10 7.33 3.07 -10.22
CA CYS A 10 7.56 1.63 -10.00
C CYS A 10 6.60 1.07 -8.95
N VAL A 11 5.30 0.93 -9.25
CA VAL A 11 4.29 0.50 -8.26
C VAL A 11 4.64 -0.87 -7.67
N VAL A 12 4.58 -1.09 -6.35
CA VAL A 12 4.68 -2.45 -5.76
C VAL A 12 3.62 -2.62 -4.70
N THR A 13 2.34 -2.76 -5.08
CA THR A 13 1.29 -2.95 -4.07
C THR A 13 1.28 -4.38 -3.56
N ASN A 14 1.14 -4.57 -2.25
CA ASN A 14 0.86 -5.88 -1.65
C ASN A 14 -0.40 -5.87 -0.76
N LEU A 15 -1.34 -6.75 -1.02
CA LEU A 15 -2.31 -7.24 -0.03
C LEU A 15 -2.19 -8.77 -0.01
N GLY A 16 -1.17 -9.26 0.69
CA GLY A 16 -0.73 -10.64 0.61
C GLY A 16 -1.86 -11.64 0.81
N SER A 17 -1.87 -12.70 -0.02
CA SER A 17 -2.59 -13.98 0.13
C SER A 17 -4.12 -13.98 0.33
N SER A 18 -4.76 -12.87 0.74
CA SER A 18 -6.17 -12.84 1.14
C SER A 18 -7.09 -12.24 0.08
N THR A 19 -6.75 -12.34 -1.20
CA THR A 19 -7.68 -11.95 -2.28
C THR A 19 -8.87 -12.92 -2.41
N GLY A 20 -8.88 -14.01 -1.63
CA GLY A 20 -9.88 -15.07 -1.69
C GLY A 20 -9.84 -15.87 -3.00
N HIS A 21 -8.94 -15.51 -3.92
CA HIS A 21 -8.86 -16.11 -5.24
C HIS A 21 -7.96 -17.36 -5.19
N PRO A 22 -8.43 -18.53 -5.64
CA PRO A 22 -7.67 -19.78 -5.56
C PRO A 22 -6.28 -19.70 -6.20
N LEU A 23 -6.15 -18.98 -7.32
CA LEU A 23 -4.88 -18.83 -8.03
C LEU A 23 -3.79 -18.06 -7.26
N LEU A 24 -4.14 -17.32 -6.20
CA LEU A 24 -3.19 -16.52 -5.43
C LEU A 24 -2.85 -17.15 -4.08
N GLN A 25 -3.37 -18.35 -3.78
CA GLN A 25 -3.17 -19.01 -2.48
C GLN A 25 -1.71 -19.37 -2.22
N ASP A 26 -0.97 -19.73 -3.28
CA ASP A 26 0.44 -20.14 -3.17
C ASP A 26 1.43 -18.97 -3.22
N TYR A 27 0.94 -17.72 -3.31
CA TYR A 27 1.79 -16.54 -3.50
C TYR A 27 1.77 -15.63 -2.26
N GLU A 28 2.96 -15.32 -1.75
CA GLU A 28 3.15 -14.40 -0.62
C GLU A 28 3.11 -12.93 -1.06
N TYR A 29 3.61 -12.66 -2.27
CA TYR A 29 3.70 -11.33 -2.86
C TYR A 29 3.09 -11.33 -4.26
N TYR A 30 2.51 -10.21 -4.66
CA TYR A 30 2.11 -9.93 -6.03
C TYR A 30 2.42 -8.48 -6.36
N TRP A 31 2.45 -8.16 -7.65
CA TRP A 31 2.56 -6.80 -8.15
C TRP A 31 1.28 -6.49 -8.95
N ARG A 32 0.48 -5.55 -8.47
CA ARG A 32 -0.68 -5.03 -9.21
C ARG A 32 -0.21 -4.14 -10.37
N VAL A 33 -0.55 -4.55 -11.58
CA VAL A 33 -0.30 -3.79 -12.82
C VAL A 33 -1.64 -3.48 -13.45
N GLU A 34 -1.90 -2.21 -13.72
CA GLU A 34 -3.08 -1.75 -14.45
C GLU A 34 -2.73 -1.54 -15.94
N PRO A 35 -3.72 -1.64 -16.85
CA PRO A 35 -3.54 -1.21 -18.24
C PRO A 35 -3.08 0.26 -18.32
N ASP A 36 -2.36 0.59 -19.40
CA ASP A 36 -1.92 1.96 -19.72
C ASP A 36 -0.91 2.62 -18.74
N ILE A 37 -0.38 1.87 -17.77
CA ILE A 37 0.72 2.36 -16.94
C ILE A 37 2.03 2.42 -17.74
N LYS A 38 2.94 3.31 -17.31
CA LYS A 38 4.29 3.44 -17.88
C LYS A 38 5.33 3.28 -16.78
N LEU A 39 6.30 2.40 -17.02
CA LEU A 39 7.51 2.27 -16.21
C LEU A 39 8.64 2.95 -16.97
N TYR A 40 9.33 3.90 -16.35
CA TYR A 40 10.40 4.67 -17.00
C TYR A 40 11.80 4.32 -16.48
N CYS A 41 11.88 3.51 -15.43
CA CYS A 41 13.13 3.08 -14.83
C CYS A 41 13.31 1.57 -15.05
N ASP A 42 14.53 1.17 -15.37
CA ASP A 42 14.93 -0.23 -15.29
C ASP A 42 15.05 -0.64 -13.81
N ILE A 43 14.62 -1.86 -13.51
CA ILE A 43 14.75 -2.46 -12.18
C ILE A 43 15.69 -3.66 -12.32
N ASP A 44 16.90 -3.53 -11.77
CA ASP A 44 18.01 -4.46 -11.94
C ASP A 44 18.16 -5.46 -10.77
N TYR A 45 17.15 -5.55 -9.91
CA TYR A 45 17.08 -6.47 -8.77
C TYR A 45 15.73 -7.16 -8.65
N ASP A 46 15.69 -8.29 -7.96
CA ASP A 46 14.44 -9.00 -7.65
C ASP A 46 13.69 -8.26 -6.52
N ILE A 47 12.61 -7.59 -6.90
CA ILE A 47 11.76 -6.84 -5.97
C ILE A 47 11.14 -7.75 -4.91
N PHE A 48 10.69 -8.95 -5.27
CA PHE A 48 10.01 -9.82 -4.32
C PHE A 48 10.98 -10.39 -3.30
N GLN A 49 12.18 -10.75 -3.75
CA GLN A 49 13.26 -11.17 -2.85
C GLN A 49 13.67 -10.01 -1.94
N PHE A 50 13.82 -8.79 -2.47
CA PHE A 50 14.09 -7.59 -1.67
C PHE A 50 13.03 -7.37 -0.59
N MET A 51 11.75 -7.49 -0.94
CA MET A 51 10.63 -7.33 0.00
C MET A 51 10.71 -8.38 1.12
N LYS A 52 11.00 -9.63 0.77
CA LYS A 52 11.14 -10.74 1.73
C LYS A 52 12.33 -10.54 2.67
N ASP A 53 13.52 -10.32 2.11
CA ASP A 53 14.78 -10.20 2.87
C ASP A 53 14.77 -9.00 3.83
N ASN A 54 14.06 -7.93 3.44
CA ASN A 54 13.99 -6.71 4.22
C ASN A 54 12.72 -6.59 5.06
N ASN A 55 11.96 -7.68 5.19
CA ASN A 55 10.70 -7.78 5.96
C ASN A 55 9.69 -6.67 5.59
N LYS A 56 9.60 -6.32 4.31
CA LYS A 56 8.67 -5.32 3.81
C LYS A 56 7.32 -5.96 3.54
N LYS A 57 6.26 -5.28 4.01
CA LYS A 57 4.87 -5.74 3.85
C LYS A 57 4.16 -5.06 2.69
N TYR A 58 4.48 -3.81 2.39
CA TYR A 58 3.83 -3.02 1.33
C TYR A 58 4.81 -2.05 0.67
N GLY A 59 4.62 -1.81 -0.62
CA GLY A 59 5.30 -0.75 -1.37
C GLY A 59 4.29 0.16 -2.08
N PHE A 60 4.63 1.41 -2.27
CA PHE A 60 3.88 2.33 -3.12
C PHE A 60 4.81 3.37 -3.69
N THR A 61 4.40 3.96 -4.82
CA THR A 61 5.17 5.03 -5.47
C THR A 61 4.46 6.36 -5.49
N ILE A 62 3.13 6.38 -5.47
CA ILE A 62 2.36 7.63 -5.43
C ILE A 62 1.44 7.62 -4.21
N SER A 63 1.39 8.77 -3.52
CA SER A 63 0.37 9.10 -2.53
C SER A 63 -0.37 10.36 -2.99
N LEU A 64 -1.70 10.30 -3.02
CA LEU A 64 -2.56 11.42 -3.40
C LEU A 64 -3.47 11.80 -2.23
N HIS A 65 -3.87 13.08 -2.19
CA HIS A 65 -4.98 13.48 -1.35
C HIS A 65 -6.29 13.07 -2.02
N GLU A 66 -7.19 12.50 -1.21
CA GLU A 66 -8.52 12.11 -1.65
C GLU A 66 -9.48 13.31 -1.60
N TYR A 67 -10.51 13.28 -2.44
CA TYR A 67 -11.59 14.25 -2.39
C TYR A 67 -12.48 13.99 -1.17
N GLN A 68 -12.51 14.91 -0.20
CA GLN A 68 -13.28 14.71 1.03
C GLN A 68 -14.76 14.34 0.78
N ALA A 69 -15.36 14.86 -0.29
CA ALA A 69 -16.73 14.55 -0.69
C ALA A 69 -16.98 13.06 -1.04
N THR A 70 -15.94 12.28 -1.35
CA THR A 70 -16.06 10.83 -1.62
C THR A 70 -15.94 9.98 -0.35
N ILE A 71 -15.45 10.57 0.76
CA ILE A 71 -15.09 9.84 1.99
C ILE A 71 -15.55 10.57 3.27
N GLU A 72 -16.70 11.25 3.21
CA GLU A 72 -17.17 12.16 4.27
C GLU A 72 -17.19 11.55 5.69
N THR A 73 -17.56 10.27 5.81
CA THR A 73 -17.70 9.57 7.09
C THR A 73 -16.59 8.56 7.38
N LEU A 74 -15.65 8.37 6.46
CA LEU A 74 -14.65 7.31 6.55
C LEU A 74 -13.76 7.50 7.79
N TRP A 75 -13.22 8.70 7.97
CA TRP A 75 -12.28 8.96 9.05
C TRP A 75 -12.94 9.00 10.42
N SER A 76 -14.14 9.59 10.52
CA SER A 76 -14.89 9.60 11.79
C SER A 76 -15.29 8.19 12.23
N THR A 77 -15.75 7.35 11.29
CA THR A 77 -16.07 5.94 11.55
C THR A 77 -14.82 5.15 11.96
N THR A 78 -13.69 5.40 11.31
CA THR A 78 -12.41 4.75 11.65
C THR A 78 -11.95 5.10 13.06
N LYS A 79 -12.06 6.38 13.48
CA LYS A 79 -11.74 6.79 14.85
C LYS A 79 -12.63 6.10 15.90
N GLN A 80 -13.94 5.99 15.65
CA GLN A 80 -14.84 5.25 16.55
C GLN A 80 -14.46 3.78 16.67
N PHE A 81 -14.05 3.14 15.57
CA PHE A 81 -13.53 1.77 15.60
C PHE A 81 -12.24 1.67 16.42
N MET A 82 -11.30 2.60 16.22
CA MET A 82 -10.03 2.67 16.95
C MET A 82 -10.24 2.86 18.46
N GLU A 83 -11.20 3.70 18.86
CA GLU A 83 -11.59 3.89 20.26
C GLU A 83 -12.15 2.62 20.88
N LYS A 84 -12.97 1.86 20.12
CA LYS A 84 -13.54 0.60 20.59
C LYS A 84 -12.53 -0.55 20.65
N TYR A 85 -11.53 -0.54 19.77
CA TYR A 85 -10.55 -1.62 19.63
C TYR A 85 -9.10 -1.12 19.58
N PRO A 86 -8.60 -0.52 20.69
CA PRO A 86 -7.28 0.09 20.73
C PRO A 86 -6.14 -0.92 20.51
N GLN A 87 -6.36 -2.22 20.74
CA GLN A 87 -5.36 -3.27 20.55
C GLN A 87 -4.91 -3.44 19.09
N HIS A 88 -5.68 -2.93 18.12
CA HIS A 88 -5.32 -2.98 16.70
C HIS A 88 -4.44 -1.81 16.27
N ILE A 89 -4.22 -0.82 17.15
CA ILE A 89 -3.36 0.32 16.86
C ILE A 89 -1.91 -0.08 17.19
N HIS A 90 -1.13 -0.31 16.14
CA HIS A 90 0.28 -0.61 16.30
C HIS A 90 1.04 0.60 16.85
N LYS A 91 2.05 0.40 17.73
CA LYS A 91 2.84 1.50 18.32
C LYS A 91 3.61 2.31 17.29
N ASN A 92 4.05 1.65 16.21
CA ASN A 92 4.68 2.28 15.06
C ASN A 92 3.68 2.28 13.90
N ASN A 93 2.78 3.27 13.88
CA ASN A 93 1.72 3.41 12.88
C ASN A 93 1.93 4.68 12.04
N MET A 94 1.06 4.91 11.06
CA MET A 94 1.13 6.05 10.13
C MET A 94 0.10 7.14 10.45
N LEU A 95 -0.36 7.28 11.70
CA LEU A 95 -1.39 8.26 12.04
C LEU A 95 -1.01 9.68 11.61
N ASP A 96 0.21 10.13 11.94
CA ASP A 96 0.72 11.46 11.56
C ASP A 96 0.73 11.71 10.03
N PHE A 97 0.74 10.66 9.21
CA PHE A 97 0.71 10.79 7.76
C PHE A 97 -0.73 10.88 7.21
N ILE A 98 -1.71 10.27 7.90
CA ILE A 98 -3.09 10.15 7.41
C ILE A 98 -4.08 11.11 8.08
N SER A 99 -3.68 11.80 9.16
CA SER A 99 -4.53 12.70 9.97
C SER A 99 -4.06 14.15 9.92
#